data_AF-A0A2T2W490-F1
#
_entry.id   AF-A0A2T2W490-F1
#
_cell.length_a   1.000
_cell.length_b   1.000
_cell.length_c   1.000
_cell.angle_alpha   90.00
_cell.angle_beta   90.00
_cell.angle_gamma   90.00
#
_symmetry.space_group_name_H-M   'P 1'
#
loop_
_entity.id
_entity.type
_entity.pdbx_description
1 polymer ?
#
loop_
_entity_poly.entity_id
_entity_poly.type
_entity_poly.pdbx_seq_one_letter_code
_entity_poly.pdbx_strand_id
1 'polypeptide(L)' 'MVILIPLKATDQLVQLSQRYDLSLPVPLSSGCESYLSPEEMDIIFERLTPFKAEDTTVVQLMADLQDYIDLHRPVVPCDN' A
#
# COMPACT_ATOMS: atom_id res chain seq x y z
N MET A 1 -8.07 0.45 -14.04
CA MET A 1 -6.60 0.25 -13.97
C MET A 1 -6.30 -0.15 -12.53
N VAL A 2 -5.50 -1.19 -12.33
CA VAL A 2 -5.09 -1.63 -11.00
C VAL A 2 -3.56 -1.63 -10.94
N ILE A 3 -3.02 -1.26 -9.78
CA ILE A 3 -1.61 -1.17 -9.48
C ILE A 3 -1.26 -2.39 -8.63
N LEU A 4 -0.23 -3.13 -9.03
CA LEU A 4 0.33 -4.22 -8.22
C LEU A 4 1.16 -3.61 -7.11
N ILE A 5 0.83 -3.97 -5.89
CA ILE A 5 1.61 -3.71 -4.70
C ILE A 5 2.31 -5.02 -4.36
N PRO A 6 3.66 -5.07 -4.38
CA PRO A 6 4.38 -6.28 -4.05
C PRO A 6 4.15 -6.67 -2.59
N LEU A 7 4.29 -7.97 -2.32
CA LEU A 7 4.04 -8.58 -1.01
C LEU A 7 4.67 -7.79 0.15
N LYS A 8 5.93 -7.37 0.00
CA LYS A 8 6.64 -6.61 1.03
C LYS A 8 5.93 -5.31 1.40
N ALA A 9 5.42 -4.57 0.42
CA ALA A 9 4.70 -3.32 0.65
C ALA A 9 3.30 -3.59 1.21
N THR A 10 2.63 -4.67 0.77
CA THR A 10 1.37 -5.13 1.37
C THR A 10 1.53 -5.47 2.85
N ASP A 11 2.55 -6.25 3.21
CA ASP A 11 2.81 -6.64 4.60
C ASP A 11 3.10 -5.41 5.47
N GLN A 12 3.87 -4.44 4.95
CA GLN A 12 4.13 -3.18 5.64
C GLN A 12 2.84 -2.35 5.83
N LEU A 13 1.96 -2.29 4.82
CA LEU A 13 0.66 -1.64 4.95
C LEU A 13 -0.20 -2.29 6.03
N VAL A 14 -0.27 -3.62 6.07
CA VAL A 14 -1.03 -4.37 7.10
C VAL A 14 -0.44 -4.14 8.50
N GLN A 15 0.88 -4.13 8.64
CA GLN A 15 1.52 -3.88 9.93
C GLN A 15 1.26 -2.46 10.42
N LEU A 16 1.39 -1.46 9.55
CA LEU A 16 1.12 -0.07 9.90
C LEU A 16 -0.35 0.17 10.20
N SER A 17 -1.27 -0.48 9.46
CA SER A 17 -2.69 -0.36 9.74
C SER A 17 -3.05 -0.95 11.10
N GLN A 18 -2.45 -2.07 11.49
CA GLN A 18 -2.62 -2.63 12.84
C GLN A 18 -1.98 -1.76 13.92
N ARG A 19 -0.79 -1.21 13.65
CA ARG A 19 -0.05 -0.37 14.60
C ARG A 19 -0.76 0.94 14.92
N TYR A 20 -1.37 1.56 13.91
CA TYR A 20 -2.04 2.85 14.01
C TYR A 20 -3.58 2.75 14.04
N ASP A 21 -4.11 1.54 14.17
CA ASP A 21 -5.56 1.23 14.12
C ASP A 21 -6.26 1.87 12.90
N LEU A 22 -5.59 1.83 11.76
CA LEU A 22 -6.12 2.36 10.50
C LEU A 22 -7.03 1.30 9.88
N SER A 23 -8.26 1.71 9.60
CA SER A 23 -9.05 1.00 8.60
C SER A 23 -8.35 1.19 7.24
N LEU A 24 -8.26 0.14 6.43
CA LEU A 24 -7.81 0.26 5.03
C LEU A 24 -9.04 0.15 4.12
N PRO A 25 -9.02 0.79 2.93
CA PRO A 25 -10.15 0.75 2.00
C PRO A 25 -10.38 -0.65 1.40
N VAL A 26 -9.38 -1.53 1.49
CA VAL A 26 -9.45 -2.92 1.01
C VAL A 26 -9.02 -3.91 2.09
N PRO A 27 -9.53 -5.15 2.05
CA PRO A 27 -9.02 -6.24 2.88
C PRO A 27 -7.64 -6.68 2.36
N LEU A 28 -6.58 -6.07 2.88
CA LEU A 28 -5.22 -6.55 2.66
C LEU A 28 -4.97 -7.78 3.54
N SER A 29 -4.41 -8.83 2.95
CA SER A 29 -3.94 -10.01 3.67
C SER A 29 -2.43 -10.06 3.62
N SER A 30 -1.80 -10.21 4.78
CA SER A 30 -0.37 -10.49 4.85
C SER A 30 -0.07 -11.82 4.17
N GLY A 31 1.02 -11.88 3.40
CA GLY A 31 1.41 -13.07 2.64
C GLY A 31 0.99 -13.08 1.15
N CYS A 32 0.21 -12.10 0.68
CA CYS A 32 -0.12 -11.95 -0.74
C CYS A 32 0.23 -10.57 -1.32
N GLU A 33 0.59 -10.53 -2.60
CA GLU A 33 0.61 -9.27 -3.36
C GLU A 33 -0.82 -8.71 -3.46
N SER A 34 -0.95 -7.39 -3.47
CA SER A 34 -2.27 -6.74 -3.47
C SER A 34 -2.45 -5.86 -4.68
N TYR A 35 -3.71 -5.70 -5.08
CA TYR A 35 -4.10 -4.93 -6.25
C TYR A 35 -4.89 -3.75 -5.73
N LEU A 36 -4.36 -2.55 -5.96
CA LEU A 36 -5.02 -1.32 -5.55
C LEU A 36 -5.38 -0.49 -6.77
N SER A 37 -6.58 0.06 -6.78
CA SER A 37 -6.92 1.14 -7.68
C SER A 37 -6.22 2.44 -7.26
N PRO A 38 -6.05 3.41 -8.18
CA PRO A 38 -5.54 4.73 -7.83
C PRO A 38 -6.35 5.41 -6.71
N GLU A 39 -7.67 5.23 -6.69
CA GLU A 39 -8.54 5.80 -5.65
C GLU A 39 -8.28 5.18 -4.27
N GLU A 40 -8.06 3.86 -4.21
CA GLU A 40 -7.70 3.17 -2.95
C GLU A 40 -6.31 3.59 -2.47
N MET A 41 -5.38 3.84 -3.39
CA MET A 41 -4.06 4.36 -3.08
C MET A 41 -4.13 5.76 -2.48
N ASP A 42 -4.92 6.66 -3.06
CA ASP A 42 -5.11 8.01 -2.52
C ASP A 42 -5.66 7.97 -1.10
N ILE A 43 -6.66 7.12 -0.82
CA ILE A 43 -7.21 6.92 0.53
C ILE A 43 -6.13 6.40 1.49
N ILE A 44 -5.28 5.46 1.05
CA ILE A 44 -4.17 4.95 1.86
C ILE A 44 -3.17 6.07 2.15
N PHE A 45 -2.81 6.89 1.17
CA PHE A 45 -1.90 8.01 1.36
C PHE A 45 -2.46 9.06 2.33
N GLU A 46 -3.74 9.40 2.22
CA GLU A 46 -4.40 10.31 3.15
C GLU A 46 -4.35 9.79 4.59
N ARG A 47 -4.61 8.48 4.78
CA ARG A 47 -4.58 7.86 6.12
C ARG A 47 -3.16 7.77 6.70
N LEU A 48 -2.14 7.60 5.85
CA LEU A 48 -0.75 7.50 6.28
C LEU A 48 -0.08 8.88 6.48
N THR A 49 -0.56 9.93 5.80
CA THR A 49 0.04 11.27 5.83
C THR A 49 0.27 11.83 7.25
N PRO A 50 -0.66 11.71 8.21
CA PRO A 50 -0.46 12.19 9.58
C PRO A 50 0.78 11.60 10.27
N PHE A 51 1.14 10.35 9.93
CA PHE A 51 2.21 9.60 10.60
C PHE A 51 3.58 9.81 9.95
N LYS A 52 3.67 10.54 8.82
CA LYS A 52 4.94 10.83 8.13
C LYS A 52 5.99 11.49 9.03
N ALA A 53 5.55 12.35 9.95
CA ALA A 53 6.47 13.08 10.83
C ALA A 53 7.04 12.18 11.95
N GLU A 54 6.36 11.08 12.28
CA GLU A 54 6.65 10.25 13.44
C GLU A 54 7.32 8.92 13.06
N ASP A 55 7.03 8.37 11.88
CA ASP A 55 7.54 7.07 11.45
C ASP A 55 8.14 7.13 10.04
N THR A 56 9.47 6.97 9.98
CA THR A 56 10.22 6.92 8.73
C THR A 56 9.82 5.73 7.83
N THR A 57 9.26 4.67 8.42
CA THR A 57 8.71 3.53 7.67
C THR A 57 7.50 3.95 6.84
N VAL A 58 6.66 4.82 7.39
CA VAL A 58 5.51 5.38 6.66
C VAL A 58 6.00 6.24 5.49
N VAL A 59 7.02 7.07 5.72
CA VAL A 59 7.62 7.90 4.65
C VAL A 59 8.17 7.04 3.52
N GLN A 60 8.95 6.00 3.86
CA GLN A 60 9.54 5.10 2.87
C GLN A 60 8.46 4.32 2.11
N LEU A 61 7.47 3.77 2.82
CA LEU A 61 6.37 3.04 2.19
C LEU A 61 5.59 3.94 1.23
N MET A 62 5.30 5.19 1.62
CA MET A 62 4.58 6.11 0.74
C MET A 62 5.41 6.45 -0.52
N ALA A 63 6.73 6.55 -0.41
CA ALA A 63 7.58 6.72 -1.59
C ALA A 63 7.55 5.48 -2.50
N ASP A 64 7.68 4.28 -1.93
CA ASP A 64 7.63 3.02 -2.68
C ASP A 64 6.27 2.85 -3.40
N LEU A 65 5.17 3.19 -2.72
CA LEU A 65 3.81 3.17 -3.27
C LEU A 65 3.63 4.14 -4.45
N GLN A 66 4.22 5.34 -4.34
CA GLN A 66 4.20 6.33 -5.42
C GLN A 66 4.99 5.85 -6.64
N ASP A 67 6.16 5.25 -6.43
CA ASP A 67 6.94 4.65 -7.50
C ASP A 67 6.14 3.56 -8.25
N TYR A 68 5.33 2.75 -7.55
CA TYR A 68 4.48 1.73 -8.21
C TYR A 68 3.38 2.34 -9.07
N ILE A 69 2.81 3.48 -8.67
CA ILE A 69 1.86 4.24 -9.49
C ILE A 69 2.56 4.75 -10.75
N ASP A 70 3.70 5.43 -10.58
CA ASP A 70 4.43 6.08 -11.67
C ASP A 70 4.97 5.07 -12.68
N LEU A 71 5.41 3.90 -12.22
CA LEU A 71 5.92 2.83 -13.08
C LEU A 71 4.84 2.15 -13.94
N HIS A 72 3.55 2.42 -13.72
CA HIS A 72 2.41 1.91 -14.52
C HIS A 72 2.54 0.42 -14.89
N ARG A 73 3.16 -0.42 -14.04
CA ARG A 73 3.45 -1.80 -14.42
C ARG A 73 2.14 -2.58 -14.50
N PRO A 74 1.73 -3.05 -15.68
CA PRO A 74 0.53 -3.86 -15.81
C PRO A 74 0.74 -5.15 -15.02
N VAL A 75 -0.25 -5.47 -14.20
CA VAL A 75 -0.16 -6.60 -13.29
C VAL A 75 -0.43 -7.91 -14.02
N VAL A 76 0.47 -8.88 -13.88
CA VAL A 76 0.18 -10.28 -14.21
C VAL A 76 -0.42 -10.91 -12.95
N PRO A 77 -1.69 -11.34 -12.96
CA PRO A 77 -2.30 -11.92 -11.78
C PRO A 77 -1.53 -13.16 -11.30
N CYS A 78 -1.44 -13.34 -9.99
CA CYS A 78 -0.91 -14.56 -9.40
C CYS A 78 -1.79 -15.74 -9.84
N ASP A 79 -1.31 -16.54 -10.79
CA ASP A 79 -1.85 -17.87 -11.02
C ASP A 79 -1.56 -18.71 -9.76
N ASN A 80 -2.62 -19.36 -9.28
CA ASN A 80 -2.67 -20.25 -8.12
C ASN A 80 -1.54 -21.30 -8.08
#